data_AF-A0AAD9KSM8-F1
#
_entry.id   AF-A0AAD9KSM8-F1
#
_cell.length_a   1.000
_cell.length_b   1.000
_cell.length_c   1.000
_cell.angle_alpha   90.00
_cell.angle_beta   90.00
_cell.angle_gamma   90.00
#
_symmetry.space_group_name_H-M   'P 1'
#
loop_
_entity.id
_entity.type
_entity.pdbx_description
1 polymer ?
#
loop_
_entity_poly.entity_id
_entity_poly.type
_entity_poly.pdbx_seq_one_letter_code
_entity_poly.pdbx_strand_id
1 'polypeptide(L)'
;MENDTPIYVNNSQFQNVESCIYLGQRYSIRDKNQKKEIHRRITAGWTAFAKHGDIFKGDIGTCLKRQVYNVCVTSSNDIRRGNMGIRHSSKNKLAAHKQR
;
A
#
# COMPACT_ATOMS: atom_id res chain seq x y z
N MET A 1 -12.08 -24.14 25.16
CA MET A 1 -13.22 -23.25 24.86
C MET A 1 -12.61 -21.87 24.66
N GLU A 2 -12.60 -21.38 23.43
CA GLU A 2 -11.96 -20.12 23.03
C GLU A 2 -12.80 -18.95 23.58
N ASN A 3 -12.16 -17.97 24.22
CA ASN A 3 -12.83 -16.91 24.99
C ASN A 3 -13.71 -16.04 24.07
N ASP A 4 -15.02 -16.25 24.16
CA ASP A 4 -16.06 -15.58 23.36
C ASP A 4 -16.38 -14.18 23.93
N THR A 5 -15.33 -13.41 24.21
CA THR A 5 -15.49 -12.07 24.79
C THR A 5 -15.91 -11.12 23.67
N PRO A 6 -17.08 -10.48 23.76
CA PRO A 6 -17.56 -9.59 22.71
C PRO A 6 -16.62 -8.38 22.56
N ILE A 7 -16.11 -8.18 21.34
CA ILE A 7 -15.23 -7.07 21.01
C ILE A 7 -16.09 -5.88 20.60
N TYR A 8 -15.94 -4.74 21.27
CA TYR A 8 -16.63 -3.50 20.94
C TYR A 8 -15.64 -2.46 20.42
N VAL A 9 -15.94 -1.85 19.27
CA VAL A 9 -15.21 -0.69 18.74
C VAL A 9 -16.24 0.38 18.40
N ASN A 10 -16.08 1.59 18.94
CA ASN A 10 -17.01 2.71 18.75
C ASN A 10 -18.48 2.33 19.02
N ASN A 11 -18.73 1.62 20.11
CA ASN A 11 -20.06 1.13 20.52
C ASN A 11 -20.72 0.12 19.57
N SER A 12 -20.02 -0.34 18.53
CA SER A 12 -20.47 -1.41 17.65
C SER A 12 -19.85 -2.74 18.08
N GLN A 13 -20.68 -3.78 18.24
CA GLN A 13 -20.23 -5.13 18.52
C GLN A 13 -19.68 -5.78 17.24
N PHE A 14 -18.45 -6.28 17.32
CA PHE A 14 -17.82 -7.01 16.22
C PHE A 14 -18.08 -8.50 16.38
N GLN A 15 -18.52 -9.13 15.28
CA GLN A 15 -18.61 -10.58 15.22
C GLN A 15 -17.22 -11.16 14.95
N ASN A 16 -16.82 -12.15 15.75
CA ASN A 16 -15.65 -12.95 15.42
C ASN A 16 -16.01 -13.88 14.26
N VAL A 17 -15.52 -13.57 13.05
CA VAL A 17 -15.81 -14.32 11.83
C VAL A 17 -14.52 -14.98 11.34
N GLU A 18 -14.51 -16.30 11.31
CA GLU A 18 -13.35 -17.12 10.92
C GLU A 18 -12.97 -16.99 9.43
N SER A 19 -13.96 -16.69 8.58
CA SER A 19 -13.74 -16.40 7.16
C SER A 19 -14.79 -15.46 6.58
N CYS A 20 -14.36 -14.49 5.78
CA CYS A 20 -15.23 -13.58 5.06
C CYS A 20 -15.00 -13.68 3.54
N ILE A 21 -16.02 -13.31 2.76
CA ILE A 21 -15.85 -13.11 1.32
C ILE A 21 -15.66 -11.60 1.11
N TYR A 22 -14.48 -11.21 0.66
CA TYR A 22 -14.16 -9.83 0.34
C TYR A 22 -13.83 -9.72 -1.15
N LEU A 23 -14.57 -8.88 -1.87
CA LEU A 23 -14.43 -8.67 -3.32
C LEU A 23 -14.42 -9.99 -4.13
N GLY A 24 -15.29 -10.94 -3.76
CA GLY A 24 -15.42 -12.24 -4.44
C GLY A 24 -14.34 -13.27 -4.08
N GLN A 25 -13.41 -12.93 -3.18
CA GLN A 25 -12.39 -13.85 -2.69
C GLN A 25 -12.65 -14.22 -1.24
N ARG A 26 -12.48 -15.50 -0.90
CA ARG A 26 -12.61 -15.99 0.48
C ARG A 26 -11.31 -15.70 1.24
N TYR A 27 -11.41 -14.95 2.33
CA TYR A 27 -10.33 -14.70 3.28
C TYR A 27 -10.65 -15.44 4.57
N SER A 28 -9.75 -16.30 5.04
CA SER A 28 -9.84 -16.89 6.38
C SER A 28 -8.63 -16.48 7.21
N ILE A 29 -8.85 -16.22 8.50
CA ILE A 29 -7.79 -15.88 9.46
C ILE A 29 -6.78 -17.03 9.59
N ARG A 30 -7.22 -18.28 9.39
CA ARG A 30 -6.36 -19.47 9.42
C ARG A 30 -5.51 -19.65 8.16
N ASP A 31 -5.73 -18.84 7.12
CA ASP A 31 -5.05 -19.03 5.85
C ASP A 31 -3.59 -18.58 5.95
N LYS A 32 -2.66 -19.54 5.78
CA LYS A 32 -1.20 -19.34 5.93
C LYS A 32 -0.64 -18.29 4.96
N ASN A 33 -1.37 -18.00 3.88
CA ASN A 33 -0.96 -17.05 2.86
C ASN A 33 -1.04 -15.58 3.30
N GLN A 34 -1.76 -15.24 4.37
CA GLN A 34 -1.84 -13.84 4.82
C GLN A 34 -0.47 -13.27 5.22
N LYS A 35 0.32 -14.04 5.98
CA LYS A 35 1.68 -13.63 6.36
C LYS A 35 2.58 -13.41 5.14
N LYS A 36 2.48 -14.29 4.15
CA LYS A 36 3.22 -14.19 2.89
C LYS A 36 2.80 -12.94 2.09
N GLU A 37 1.50 -12.65 2.02
CA GLU A 37 0.98 -11.48 1.34
C GLU A 37 1.35 -10.17 2.06
N ILE A 38 1.29 -10.13 3.38
CA ILE A 38 1.76 -9.00 4.20
C ILE A 38 3.25 -8.75 3.93
N HIS A 39 4.07 -9.81 3.98
CA HIS A 39 5.50 -9.69 3.72
C HIS A 39 5.78 -9.22 2.28
N ARG A 40 5.07 -9.78 1.30
CA ARG A 40 5.17 -9.36 -0.11
C ARG A 40 4.85 -7.86 -0.26
N ARG A 41 3.82 -7.35 0.41
CA ARG A 41 3.45 -5.91 0.36
C ARG A 41 4.49 -5.02 1.01
N ILE A 42 4.99 -5.39 2.20
CA ILE A 42 6.06 -4.65 2.87
C ILE A 42 7.27 -4.54 1.94
N THR A 43 7.71 -5.66 1.36
CA THR A 43 8.83 -5.69 0.42
C THR A 43 8.54 -4.84 -0.82
N ALA A 44 7.36 -4.98 -1.45
CA ALA A 44 6.98 -4.19 -2.62
C ALA A 44 6.94 -2.68 -2.34
N GLY A 45 6.45 -2.27 -1.17
CA GLY A 45 6.45 -0.89 -0.70
C GLY A 45 7.89 -0.35 -0.58
N TRP A 46 8.77 -1.08 0.10
CA TRP A 46 10.18 -0.69 0.24
C TRP A 46 10.92 -0.65 -1.09
N THR A 47 10.68 -1.62 -1.98
CA THR A 47 11.27 -1.63 -3.32
C THR A 47 10.82 -0.42 -4.15
N ALA A 48 9.52 -0.08 -4.12
CA ALA A 48 8.99 1.09 -4.82
C ALA A 48 9.56 2.40 -4.26
N PHE A 49 9.70 2.51 -2.94
CA PHE A 49 10.33 3.65 -2.29
C PHE A 49 11.80 3.79 -2.69
N ALA A 50 12.58 2.71 -2.61
CA ALA A 50 14.00 2.69 -2.98
C ALA A 50 14.22 3.06 -4.45
N LYS A 51 13.35 2.58 -5.36
CA LYS A 51 13.39 2.90 -6.79
C LYS A 51 13.29 4.39 -7.09
N HIS A 52 12.61 5.15 -6.24
CA HIS A 52 12.44 6.61 -6.37
C HIS A 52 13.27 7.38 -5.33
N GLY A 53 14.34 6.75 -4.82
CA GLY A 53 15.20 7.33 -3.80
C GLY A 53 15.84 8.65 -4.22
N ASP A 54 16.12 8.86 -5.50
CA ASP A 54 16.64 10.11 -6.05
C ASP A 54 15.65 11.29 -5.93
N ILE A 55 14.35 11.00 -6.01
CA ILE A 55 13.28 11.99 -5.81
C ILE A 55 13.11 12.26 -4.31
N PHE A 56 13.07 11.21 -3.49
CA PHE A 56 12.81 11.37 -2.05
C PHE A 56 14.00 11.97 -1.29
N LYS A 57 15.24 11.65 -1.70
CA LYS A 57 16.48 12.23 -1.15
C LYS A 57 16.88 13.55 -1.81
N GLY A 58 16.35 13.86 -2.99
CA GLY A 58 16.63 15.10 -3.71
C GLY A 58 16.02 16.33 -3.05
N ASP A 59 16.53 17.50 -3.42
CA ASP A 59 16.00 18.79 -3.00
C ASP A 59 14.73 19.15 -3.81
N ILE A 60 13.62 18.50 -3.46
CA ILE A 60 12.31 18.68 -4.07
C ILE A 60 11.33 19.01 -2.95
N GLY A 61 10.42 19.95 -3.21
CA GLY A 61 9.37 20.32 -2.27
C GLY A 61 8.52 19.13 -1.81
N THR A 62 8.19 19.11 -0.51
CA THR A 62 7.45 18.02 0.14
C THR A 62 6.11 17.70 -0.52
N CYS A 63 5.44 18.69 -1.12
CA CYS A 63 4.18 18.49 -1.84
C CYS A 63 4.34 17.57 -3.06
N LEU A 64 5.42 17.72 -3.83
CA LEU A 64 5.73 16.89 -5.00
C LEU A 64 6.19 15.49 -4.58
N LYS A 65 7.01 15.39 -3.52
CA LYS A 65 7.38 14.09 -2.92
C LYS A 65 6.14 13.31 -2.49
N ARG A 66 5.17 13.98 -1.85
CA ARG A 66 3.88 13.38 -1.45
C ARG A 66 3.08 12.86 -2.65
N GLN A 67 3.01 13.62 -3.74
CA GLN A 67 2.34 13.16 -4.97
C GLN A 67 2.98 11.89 -5.52
N VAL A 68 4.31 11.85 -5.60
CA VAL A 68 5.05 10.66 -6.06
C VAL A 68 4.82 9.48 -5.14
N TYR A 69 4.84 9.69 -3.82
CA TYR A 69 4.56 8.63 -2.83
C TYR A 69 3.16 8.03 -2.99
N ASN A 70 2.13 8.88 -3.08
CA ASN A 70 0.74 8.44 -3.20
C ASN A 70 0.52 7.63 -4.49
N VAL A 71 1.14 8.03 -5.59
CA VAL A 71 0.98 7.36 -6.89
C VAL A 71 1.84 6.10 -7.00
N CYS A 72 3.07 6.11 -6.48
CA CYS A 72 4.06 5.07 -6.79
C CYS A 72 4.30 4.08 -5.64
N VAL A 73 4.21 4.54 -4.39
CA VAL A 73 4.51 3.71 -3.20
C VAL A 73 3.23 3.21 -2.53
N THR A 74 2.17 4.02 -2.51
CA THR A 74 0.88 3.56 -1.97
C THR A 74 0.22 2.56 -2.93
N SER A 75 0.32 2.81 -4.24
CA SER A 75 -0.27 1.93 -5.27
C SER A 75 0.40 0.55 -5.37
N SER A 76 1.65 0.36 -4.89
CA SER A 76 2.29 -0.96 -4.87
C SER A 76 1.77 -1.86 -3.74
N ASN A 77 1.11 -1.29 -2.74
CA ASN A 77 0.48 -2.02 -1.64
C ASN A 77 -0.98 -2.41 -1.93
N ASP A 78 -1.58 -1.84 -2.97
CA ASP A 78 -2.96 -2.13 -3.37
C ASP A 78 -3.04 -3.39 -4.23
N ILE A 79 -3.93 -4.31 -3.84
CA ILE A 79 -4.24 -5.58 -4.53
C ILE A 79 -4.60 -5.36 -6.01
N ARG A 80 -5.11 -4.17 -6.36
CA ARG A 80 -5.81 -3.90 -7.63
C ARG A 80 -4.97 -3.23 -8.72
N ARG A 81 -3.71 -2.85 -8.49
CA ARG A 81 -2.95 -2.07 -9.50
C ARG A 81 -1.55 -2.61 -9.76
N GLY A 82 -1.48 -3.74 -10.48
CA GLY A 82 -0.32 -3.98 -11.34
C GLY A 82 -0.19 -2.85 -12.37
N ASN A 83 1.01 -2.29 -12.52
CA ASN A 83 1.38 -1.28 -13.54
C ASN A 83 0.79 0.14 -13.42
N MET A 84 0.97 0.82 -12.29
CA MET A 84 1.06 2.29 -12.28
C MET A 84 2.53 2.73 -12.28
N GLY A 85 3.25 2.36 -13.34
CA GLY A 85 4.51 3.05 -13.65
C GLY A 85 4.19 4.52 -13.92
N ILE A 86 5.00 5.43 -13.39
CA ILE A 86 4.85 6.87 -13.62
C ILE A 86 4.57 7.13 -15.11
N ARG A 87 3.36 7.61 -15.42
CA ARG A 87 2.96 8.01 -16.77
C ARG A 87 4.01 9.01 -17.27
N HIS A 88 4.54 8.81 -18.48
CA HIS A 88 5.66 9.61 -19.05
C HIS A 88 5.55 11.13 -18.81
N SER A 89 4.32 11.66 -18.78
CA SER A 89 4.03 13.07 -18.47
C SER A 89 4.59 13.56 -17.12
N SER A 90 4.52 12.77 -16.04
CA SER A 90 5.00 13.22 -14.73
C SER A 90 6.52 13.18 -14.62
N LYS A 91 7.19 12.22 -15.29
CA LYS A 91 8.66 12.15 -15.39
C LYS A 91 9.23 13.39 -16.07
N ASN A 92 8.61 13.85 -17.17
CA ASN A 92 9.08 15.04 -17.90
C ASN A 92 8.95 16.32 -17.05
N LYS A 93 7.89 16.45 -16.26
CA LYS A 93 7.71 17.58 -15.34
C LYS A 93 8.76 17.59 -14.21
N LEU A 94 9.10 16.42 -13.67
CA LEU A 94 10.15 16.26 -12.65
C LEU A 94 11.55 16.52 -13.24
N ALA A 95 11.82 16.06 -14.46
CA ALA A 95 13.10 16.30 -15.15
C ALA A 95 13.30 17.79 -15.47
N ALA A 96 12.25 18.48 -15.90
CA ALA A 96 12.29 19.93 -16.16
C ALA A 96 12.56 20.76 -14.90
N HIS A 97 12.15 20.27 -13.72
CA HIS A 97 12.38 20.96 -12.45
C HIS A 97 13.80 20.75 -11.90
N LYS A 98 14.49 19.69 -12.33
CA LYS A 98 15.86 19.33 -11.93
C LYS A 98 16.94 20.06 -12.78
N GLN A 99 16.55 20.75 -13.86
CA GLN A 99 17.42 21.49 -14.78
C GLN A 99 17.43 23.01 -14.54
N ARG A 100 16.83 23.48 -13.44
CA ARG A 100 16.95 24.86 -12.93
C ARG A 100 17.81 24.85 -11.69
#